data_AF-A0A1X0RY69-F1
#
_entry.id   AF-A0A1X0RY69-F1
#
_cell.length_a   1.000
_cell.length_b   1.000
_cell.length_c   1.000
_cell.angle_alpha   90.00
_cell.angle_beta   90.00
_cell.angle_gamma   90.00
#
_symmetry.space_group_name_H-M   'P 1'
#
loop_
_entity.id
_entity.type
_entity.pdbx_description
1 polymer ?
#
loop_
_entity_poly.entity_id
_entity_poly.type
_entity_poly.pdbx_seq_one_letter_code
_entity_poly.pdbx_strand_id
1 'polypeptide(L)'
;MKAADINTNTYGPHTLRSASSTKAFQLGTDIQKIKQHAHWSLEANTFERFYLKLSHQQVDSITINESVFSSITENNTTPGVRLESAGIGVGTTSN
;
A
#
# COMPACT_ATOMS: atom_id res chain seq x y z
N MET A 1 10.71 22.48 7.64
CA MET A 1 9.43 21.87 8.06
C MET A 1 8.54 22.89 8.74
N LYS A 2 8.90 23.45 9.91
CA LYS A 2 8.11 24.53 10.56
C LYS A 2 7.99 25.79 9.68
N ALA A 3 9.08 26.23 9.06
CA ALA A 3 9.08 27.39 8.14
C ALA A 3 8.25 27.17 6.86
N ALA A 4 7.86 25.93 6.56
CA ALA A 4 7.02 25.57 5.43
C ALA A 4 5.60 25.15 5.89
N ASP A 5 5.23 25.51 7.13
CA ASP A 5 3.94 25.22 7.76
C ASP A 5 3.57 23.72 7.78
N ILE A 6 4.57 22.83 7.82
CA ILE A 6 4.35 21.38 7.93
C ILE A 6 4.12 21.05 9.41
N ASN A 7 2.99 20.42 9.71
CA ASN A 7 2.68 19.91 11.04
C ASN A 7 3.68 18.80 11.43
N THR A 8 4.67 19.16 12.24
CA THR A 8 5.74 18.24 12.67
C THR A 8 5.31 17.21 13.70
N ASN A 9 4.12 17.36 14.30
CA ASN A 9 3.55 16.35 15.20
C ASN A 9 2.99 15.16 14.41
N THR A 10 2.57 15.40 13.17
CA THR A 10 2.02 14.38 12.26
C THR A 10 3.07 13.89 11.26
N TYR A 11 3.87 14.80 10.70
CA TYR A 11 4.84 14.49 9.67
C TYR A 11 6.26 14.62 10.22
N GLY A 12 6.88 13.47 10.50
CA GLY A 12 8.25 13.40 11.00
C GLY A 12 9.30 13.28 9.90
N PRO A 13 10.60 13.21 10.28
CA PRO A 13 11.70 13.05 9.34
C PRO A 13 11.56 11.83 8.41
N HIS A 14 11.00 10.72 8.94
CA HIS A 14 10.78 9.51 8.16
C HIS A 14 9.76 9.72 7.02
N THR A 15 8.64 10.38 7.33
CA THR A 15 7.61 10.70 6.32
C THR A 15 8.16 11.67 5.29
N LEU A 16 8.96 12.65 5.72
CA LEU A 16 9.63 13.56 4.80
C LEU A 16 10.60 12.82 3.87
N ARG A 17 11.38 11.85 4.37
CA ARG A 17 12.24 11.01 3.51
C ARG A 17 11.43 10.30 2.42
N SER A 18 10.31 9.69 2.80
CA SER A 18 9.41 9.01 1.88
C SER A 18 8.85 9.96 0.80
N ALA A 19 8.33 11.12 1.22
CA ALA A 19 7.80 12.13 0.31
C ALA A 19 8.88 12.68 -0.65
N SER A 20 10.06 13.03 -0.13
CA SER A 20 11.16 13.56 -0.93
C SER A 20 11.69 12.55 -1.94
N SER A 21 11.91 11.29 -1.54
CA SER A 21 12.37 10.23 -2.45
C SER A 21 11.33 9.92 -3.53
N THR A 22 10.04 9.88 -3.17
CA THR A 22 8.95 9.75 -4.15
C THR A 22 8.95 10.92 -5.15
N LYS A 23 9.07 12.16 -4.66
CA LYS A 23 9.08 13.33 -5.53
C LYS A 23 10.29 13.36 -6.46
N ALA A 24 11.47 12.98 -5.97
CA ALA A 24 12.67 12.87 -6.80
C ALA A 24 12.48 11.86 -7.94
N PHE A 25 11.90 10.70 -7.64
CA PHE A 25 11.56 9.68 -8.65
C PHE A 25 10.56 10.21 -9.69
N GLN A 26 9.50 10.91 -9.24
CA GLN A 26 8.53 11.54 -10.14
C GLN A 26 9.14 12.62 -11.04
N LEU A 27 10.22 13.27 -10.61
CA LEU A 27 10.98 14.24 -11.40
C LEU A 27 11.99 13.57 -12.35
N GLY A 28 12.00 12.23 -12.45
CA GLY A 28 12.89 11.49 -13.34
C GLY A 28 14.29 11.23 -12.76
N THR A 29 14.48 11.42 -11.45
CA THR A 29 15.76 11.07 -10.83
C THR A 29 15.93 9.55 -10.84
N ASP A 30 17.09 9.10 -11.31
CA ASP A 30 17.44 7.69 -11.33
C ASP A 30 17.34 7.05 -9.94
N ILE A 31 16.76 5.84 -9.91
CA ILE A 31 16.49 5.12 -8.68
C ILE A 31 17.75 4.75 -7.89
N GLN A 32 18.87 4.46 -8.58
CA GLN A 32 20.13 4.16 -7.92
C GLN A 32 20.68 5.40 -7.20
N LYS A 33 20.52 6.59 -7.80
CA LYS A 33 20.89 7.86 -7.14
C LYS A 33 20.03 8.13 -5.90
N ILE A 34 18.74 7.83 -5.95
CA ILE A 34 17.84 7.95 -4.79
C ILE A 34 18.27 6.97 -3.68
N LYS A 35 18.59 5.72 -4.03
CA LYS A 35 19.08 4.71 -3.08
C LYS A 35 20.42 5.13 -2.46
N GLN A 36 21.37 5.62 -3.25
CA GLN A 36 22.64 6.15 -2.76
C GLN A 36 22.43 7.31 -1.79
N HIS A 37 21.59 8.29 -2.15
CA HIS A 37 21.29 9.43 -1.29
C HIS A 37 20.69 9.01 0.07
N ALA A 38 19.85 7.98 0.07
CA ALA A 38 19.21 7.46 1.28
C ALA A 38 20.05 6.41 2.03
N HIS A 39 21.28 6.14 1.58
CA HIS A 39 22.18 5.08 2.07
C HIS A 39 21.53 3.68 2.05
N TRP A 40 20.71 3.41 1.05
CA TRP A 40 20.21 2.06 0.78
C TRP A 40 21.18 1.31 -0.13
N SER A 41 21.25 -0.02 0.07
CA SER A 41 21.87 -0.89 -0.91
C SER A 41 21.18 -0.73 -2.27
N LEU A 42 21.96 -0.70 -3.34
CA LEU A 42 21.45 -0.62 -4.71
C LEU A 42 20.57 -1.82 -5.06
N GLU A 43 20.93 -2.99 -4.53
CA GLU A 43 20.24 -4.27 -4.73
C GLU A 43 18.99 -4.42 -3.85
N ALA A 44 18.85 -3.59 -2.81
CA ALA A 44 17.68 -3.65 -1.93
C ALA A 44 16.47 -2.99 -2.59
N ASN A 45 15.29 -3.58 -2.41
CA ASN A 45 14.01 -3.01 -2.87
C ASN A 45 13.33 -2.11 -1.81
N THR A 46 14.10 -1.57 -0.86
CA THR A 46 13.57 -0.80 0.28
C THR A 46 12.81 0.43 -0.21
N PHE A 47 13.34 1.14 -1.21
CA PHE A 47 12.70 2.32 -1.77
C PHE A 47 11.34 1.95 -2.38
N GLU A 48 11.34 1.00 -3.29
CA GLU A 48 10.18 0.53 -4.05
C GLU A 48 9.07 0.01 -3.13
N ARG A 49 9.45 -0.75 -2.08
CA ARG A 49 8.47 -1.43 -1.22
C ARG A 49 7.89 -0.53 -0.13
N PHE A 50 8.68 0.39 0.42
CA PHE A 50 8.29 1.14 1.62
C PHE A 50 8.18 2.65 1.42
N TYR A 51 8.95 3.25 0.51
CA TYR A 51 9.08 4.70 0.38
C TYR A 51 8.49 5.27 -0.90
N LEU A 52 8.42 4.49 -1.99
CA LEU A 52 7.79 4.90 -3.23
C LEU A 52 6.26 4.86 -3.03
N LYS A 53 5.66 6.04 -2.90
CA LYS A 53 4.21 6.21 -2.70
C LYS A 53 3.65 7.05 -3.84
N LEU A 54 3.41 6.42 -4.99
CA LEU A 54 2.85 7.09 -6.14
C LEU A 54 1.36 7.39 -5.91
N SER A 55 0.97 8.65 -6.04
CA SER A 55 -0.41 9.10 -5.86
C SER A 55 -1.40 8.42 -6.81
N HIS A 56 -0.96 8.06 -8.02
CA HIS A 56 -1.78 7.39 -9.02
C HIS A 56 -2.07 5.92 -8.71
N GLN A 57 -1.21 5.21 -7.95
CA GLN A 57 -1.50 3.83 -7.57
C GLN A 57 -2.74 3.70 -6.69
N GLN A 58 -3.10 4.74 -5.93
CA GLN A 58 -4.39 4.77 -5.23
C GLN A 58 -5.55 4.98 -6.20
N VAL A 59 -5.43 5.86 -7.19
CA VAL A 59 -6.51 6.11 -8.17
C VAL A 59 -6.75 4.88 -9.03
N ASP A 60 -5.69 4.21 -9.50
CA ASP A 60 -5.81 3.01 -10.32
C ASP A 60 -6.35 1.83 -9.51
N SER A 61 -5.89 1.66 -8.26
CA SER A 61 -6.44 0.65 -7.36
C SER A 61 -7.90 0.93 -7.00
N ILE A 62 -8.27 2.19 -6.76
CA ILE A 62 -9.67 2.59 -6.53
C ILE A 62 -10.49 2.31 -7.79
N THR A 63 -9.99 2.68 -8.97
CA THR A 63 -10.68 2.47 -10.25
C THR A 63 -10.90 0.99 -10.55
N ILE A 64 -9.89 0.14 -10.33
CA ILE A 64 -10.02 -1.31 -10.49
C ILE A 64 -11.00 -1.88 -9.47
N ASN A 65 -10.90 -1.48 -8.20
CA ASN A 65 -11.79 -1.92 -7.13
C ASN A 65 -13.25 -1.53 -7.44
N GLU A 66 -13.50 -0.27 -7.77
CA GLU A 66 -14.82 0.22 -8.20
C GLU A 66 -15.31 -0.56 -9.43
N SER A 67 -14.47 -0.86 -10.42
CA SER A 67 -14.91 -1.66 -11.60
C SER A 67 -15.31 -3.10 -11.24
N VAL A 68 -14.61 -3.73 -10.30
CA VAL A 68 -14.90 -5.10 -9.86
C VAL A 68 -16.19 -5.16 -9.05
N PHE A 69 -16.37 -4.22 -8.11
CA PHE A 69 -17.50 -4.23 -7.17
C PHE A 69 -18.73 -3.48 -7.68
N SER A 70 -18.60 -2.57 -8.66
CA SER A 70 -19.75 -1.93 -9.31
C SER A 70 -20.64 -2.92 -10.06
N SER A 71 -20.11 -4.07 -10.48
CA SER A 71 -20.87 -5.14 -11.15
C SER A 71 -21.73 -5.99 -10.21
N ILE A 72 -21.51 -5.89 -8.89
CA ILE A 72 -22.20 -6.71 -7.86
C ILE A 72 -23.53 -6.08 -7.42
N THR A 73 -23.81 -4.85 -7.88
CA THR A 73 -24.98 -4.07 -7.43
C THR A 73 -26.25 -4.31 -8.29
N GLU A 74 -26.18 -5.17 -9.31
CA GLU A 74 -27.36 -5.65 -10.02
C GLU A 74 -27.90 -6.94 -9.37
N ASN A 75 -28.73 -6.72 -8.35
CA ASN A 75 -29.94 -7.47 -7.98
C ASN A 75 -30.03 -8.98 -8.32
N ASN A 76 -29.48 -9.87 -7.48
CA ASN A 76 -30.05 -11.22 -7.36
C ASN A 76 -30.21 -11.62 -5.89
N THR A 77 -31.19 -11.02 -5.23
CA THR A 77 -31.79 -11.57 -4.01
C THR A 77 -32.53 -12.86 -4.37
N THR A 78 -31.90 -14.00 -4.11
CA THR A 78 -32.61 -15.27 -3.91
C THR A 78 -32.51 -15.64 -2.42
N PRO A 79 -33.60 -15.58 -1.64
CA PRO A 79 -33.56 -15.88 -0.23
C PRO A 79 -33.62 -17.40 -0.02
N GLY A 80 -32.55 -17.95 0.53
CA GLY A 80 -32.56 -19.32 1.05
C GLY A 80 -31.30 -20.09 0.68
N VAL A 81 -30.37 -20.17 1.64
CA VAL A 81 -29.76 -21.41 2.11
C VAL A 81 -28.96 -21.03 3.36
N ARG A 82 -29.49 -21.43 4.51
CA ARG A 82 -28.81 -21.40 5.80
C ARG A 82 -27.68 -22.43 5.73
N LEU A 83 -26.43 -21.97 5.70
CA LEU A 83 -25.26 -22.84 5.80
C LEU A 83 -24.84 -22.90 7.27
N GLU A 84 -25.20 -24.00 7.92
CA GLU A 84 -24.68 -24.42 9.21
C GLU A 84 -23.15 -24.59 9.10
N SER A 85 -22.37 -23.91 9.94
CA SER A 85 -20.91 -24.02 9.96
C SER A 85 -20.47 -25.37 10.54
N ALA A 86 -20.00 -26.29 9.70
CA ALA A 86 -19.33 -27.52 10.14
C ALA A 86 -17.88 -27.21 10.54
N GLY A 87 -17.61 -27.16 11.85
CA GLY A 87 -16.27 -26.99 12.39
C GLY A 87 -15.43 -28.27 12.20
N ILE A 88 -14.31 -28.17 11.50
CA ILE A 88 -13.35 -29.28 11.33
C ILE A 88 -12.35 -29.21 12.48
N GLY A 89 -12.51 -30.10 13.47
CA GLY A 89 -11.57 -30.27 14.57
C GLY A 89 -10.36 -31.09 14.13
N VAL A 90 -9.19 -30.44 14.05
CA VAL A 90 -7.91 -31.11 13.79
C VAL A 90 -7.34 -31.58 15.14
N GLY A 91 -7.47 -32.88 15.43
CA GLY A 91 -6.84 -33.52 16.58
C GLY A 91 -5.41 -33.94 16.21
N THR A 92 -4.41 -33.39 16.89
CA THR A 92 -3.02 -33.88 16.82
C THR A 92 -2.79 -34.89 17.95
N THR A 93 -2.49 -36.14 17.59
CA THR A 93 -2.06 -37.16 18.57
C THR A 93 -0.57 -37.01 18.83
N SER A 94 -0.17 -36.86 20.10
CA SER A 94 1.23 -37.01 20.53
C SER A 94 1.56 -38.50 20.65
N ASN A 95 2.78 -38.85 20.27
CA ASN A 95 3.39 -40.18 20.36
C ASN A 95 3.61 -40.67 21.79
#